data_AF-A0A939W3E4-F1
#
_entry.id   AF-A0A939W3E4-F1
#
_cell.length_a   1.000
_cell.length_b   1.000
_cell.length_c   1.000
_cell.angle_alpha   90.00
_cell.angle_beta   90.00
_cell.angle_gamma   90.00
#
_symmetry.space_group_name_H-M   'P 1'
#
loop_
_entity.id
_entity.type
_entity.pdbx_description
1 polymer ?
#
loop_
_entity_poly.entity_id
_entity_poly.type
_entity_poly.pdbx_seq_one_letter_code
_entity_poly.pdbx_strand_id
1 'polypeptide(L)'
;MDLKNQLRSVFPKTIDKNKPVFSSLIANDNGNAVIQKQLTYLFAYMKEWISTPDVYLQTGVMLMKTITFFSFLERFADESEKSLKNRFAAIFVRNHDQKWGTPFDVKNVFRQYFPSAEIFLVENTNKIDDPVPSLANLLLDGDIGEDTPTDWTLVNCTASADARFSKSYGIKFNQAGGTLSQTVELTAREDEEHNPLPTSFFLHFFLKGTINVQIKNSSDEYWDFEDKEWKGSETDNIFTTAVKDGNGNILSYEWDNRNLFFTIDSATEDVTIYFKYVDVETYADYFRLFQKQLYSSFTVIAHFDGNTASKAFGLAAGDDDPNIATAEATPPQPRYSNYGYYDKSFLSGVPIGFAKDIYEDLLEYLRAQGVRAYLDIIVKDFEE
;
A
#
# COMPACT_ATOMS: atom_id res chain seq x y z
N MET A 1 -37.76 -19.13 -7.19
CA MET A 1 -38.02 -19.97 -6.01
C MET A 1 -38.28 -19.02 -4.85
N ASP A 2 -39.42 -19.13 -4.16
CA ASP A 2 -39.73 -18.28 -2.99
C ASP A 2 -38.68 -18.48 -1.87
N LEU A 3 -38.23 -17.39 -1.23
CA LEU A 3 -37.27 -17.37 -0.13
C LEU A 3 -37.64 -18.35 0.99
N LYS A 4 -38.94 -18.57 1.22
CA LYS A 4 -39.47 -19.60 2.13
C LYS A 4 -38.99 -21.01 1.76
N ASN A 5 -38.99 -21.34 0.47
CA ASN A 5 -38.60 -22.66 -0.02
C ASN A 5 -37.07 -22.84 -0.02
N GLN A 6 -36.32 -21.77 -0.28
CA GLN A 6 -34.86 -21.78 -0.16
C GLN A 6 -34.43 -21.99 1.30
N LEU A 7 -34.99 -21.22 2.24
CA LEU A 7 -34.70 -21.41 3.67
C LEU A 7 -35.07 -22.82 4.13
N ARG A 8 -36.23 -23.34 3.74
CA ARG A 8 -36.61 -24.72 4.06
C ARG A 8 -35.64 -25.76 3.49
N SER A 9 -34.97 -25.50 2.37
CA SER A 9 -34.03 -26.45 1.75
C SER A 9 -32.67 -26.55 2.45
N VAL A 10 -32.19 -25.48 3.12
CA VAL A 10 -30.88 -25.46 3.80
C VAL A 10 -30.91 -26.03 5.22
N PHE A 11 -32.08 -26.12 5.87
CA PHE A 11 -32.15 -26.70 7.21
C PHE A 11 -32.01 -28.24 7.21
N PRO A 12 -31.29 -28.80 8.20
CA PRO A 12 -31.10 -30.24 8.35
C PRO A 12 -32.42 -31.03 8.25
N LYS A 13 -32.37 -32.19 7.58
CA LYS A 13 -33.53 -33.09 7.42
C LYS A 13 -34.04 -33.66 8.76
N THR A 14 -33.21 -33.60 9.80
CA THR A 14 -33.50 -34.06 11.16
C THR A 14 -34.41 -33.12 11.94
N ILE A 15 -34.56 -31.86 11.51
CA ILE A 15 -35.45 -30.90 12.15
C ILE A 15 -36.85 -31.05 11.57
N ASP A 16 -37.85 -31.28 12.42
CA ASP A 16 -39.25 -31.28 12.02
C ASP A 16 -39.71 -29.85 11.70
N LYS A 17 -39.71 -29.53 10.40
CA LYS A 17 -40.02 -28.21 9.83
C LYS A 17 -41.50 -27.81 9.95
N ASN A 18 -42.32 -28.68 10.54
CA ASN A 18 -43.74 -28.43 10.81
C ASN A 18 -44.01 -28.09 12.30
N LYS A 19 -43.00 -28.18 13.18
CA LYS A 19 -43.16 -27.82 14.60
C LYS A 19 -43.37 -26.31 14.79
N PRO A 20 -44.18 -25.88 15.77
CA PRO A 20 -44.50 -24.46 16.00
C PRO A 20 -43.28 -23.55 16.15
N VAL A 21 -42.20 -24.03 16.76
CA VAL A 21 -40.94 -23.29 16.94
C VAL A 21 -40.22 -23.04 15.62
N PHE A 22 -40.26 -23.98 14.68
CA PHE A 22 -39.64 -23.79 13.37
C PHE A 22 -40.53 -22.94 12.45
N SER A 23 -41.84 -23.14 12.55
CA SER A 23 -42.87 -22.35 11.86
C SER A 23 -42.98 -20.89 12.37
N SER A 24 -42.48 -20.59 13.57
CA SER A 24 -42.35 -19.21 14.07
C SER A 24 -41.04 -18.53 13.62
N LEU A 25 -40.00 -19.32 13.34
CA LEU A 25 -38.71 -18.86 12.80
C LEU A 25 -38.78 -18.62 11.28
N ILE A 26 -39.56 -19.43 10.54
CA ILE A 26 -39.72 -19.36 9.08
C ILE A 26 -41.22 -19.28 8.75
N ALA A 27 -41.64 -18.27 7.97
CA ALA A 27 -43.00 -17.75 7.94
C ALA A 27 -44.14 -18.77 7.88
N ASN A 28 -45.16 -18.53 8.72
CA ASN A 28 -46.53 -18.93 8.45
C ASN A 28 -47.07 -18.13 7.24
N ASP A 29 -48.19 -18.58 6.66
CA ASP A 29 -48.75 -18.02 5.42
C ASP A 29 -49.23 -16.56 5.53
N ASN A 30 -49.08 -15.94 6.72
CA ASN A 30 -49.44 -14.56 7.04
C ASN A 30 -48.22 -13.61 7.13
N GLY A 31 -47.00 -14.06 6.84
CA GLY A 31 -45.83 -13.16 6.68
C GLY A 31 -45.16 -12.66 7.97
N ASN A 32 -45.42 -13.29 9.12
CA ASN A 32 -44.99 -12.80 10.44
C ASN A 32 -43.66 -13.38 10.98
N ALA A 33 -42.82 -14.03 10.17
CA ALA A 33 -41.56 -14.59 10.68
C ALA A 33 -40.41 -13.58 10.77
N VAL A 34 -39.74 -13.61 11.93
CA VAL A 34 -38.64 -12.70 12.30
C VAL A 34 -37.45 -12.83 11.34
N ILE A 35 -37.00 -14.06 11.03
CA ILE A 35 -35.80 -14.28 10.20
C ILE A 35 -36.03 -13.87 8.74
N GLN A 36 -37.18 -14.24 8.16
CA GLN A 36 -37.51 -13.85 6.79
C GLN A 36 -37.62 -12.33 6.65
N LYS A 37 -38.18 -11.65 7.66
CA LYS A 37 -38.25 -10.18 7.68
C LYS A 37 -36.87 -9.54 7.71
N GLN A 38 -35.95 -10.06 8.51
CA GLN A 38 -34.56 -9.58 8.55
C GLN A 38 -33.80 -9.86 7.25
N LEU A 39 -33.94 -11.04 6.66
CA LEU A 39 -33.33 -11.36 5.37
C LEU A 39 -33.93 -10.54 4.22
N THR A 40 -35.24 -10.33 4.22
CA THR A 40 -35.91 -9.47 3.22
C THR A 40 -35.43 -8.03 3.36
N TYR A 41 -35.26 -7.54 4.60
CA TYR A 41 -34.65 -6.24 4.86
C TYR A 41 -33.20 -6.18 4.34
N LEU A 42 -32.39 -7.21 4.59
CA LEU A 42 -31.01 -7.29 4.11
C LEU A 42 -30.93 -7.29 2.57
N PHE A 43 -31.77 -8.08 1.89
CA PHE A 43 -31.81 -8.11 0.42
C PHE A 43 -32.32 -6.80 -0.18
N ALA A 44 -33.35 -6.19 0.44
CA ALA A 44 -33.82 -4.87 0.02
C ALA A 44 -32.70 -3.83 0.20
N TYR A 45 -31.99 -3.86 1.32
CA TYR A 45 -30.85 -3.00 1.61
C TYR A 45 -29.71 -3.20 0.58
N MET A 46 -29.31 -4.43 0.28
CA MET A 46 -28.29 -4.72 -0.74
C MET A 46 -28.73 -4.23 -2.12
N LYS A 47 -30.00 -4.45 -2.49
CA LYS A 47 -30.55 -4.01 -3.78
C LYS A 47 -30.59 -2.48 -3.88
N GLU A 48 -30.91 -1.79 -2.79
CA GLU A 48 -30.90 -0.33 -2.69
C GLU A 48 -29.47 0.23 -2.79
N TRP A 49 -28.50 -0.42 -2.14
CA TRP A 49 -27.06 -0.14 -2.26
C TRP A 49 -26.54 -0.29 -3.68
N ILE A 50 -26.91 -1.37 -4.37
CA ILE A 50 -26.50 -1.61 -5.76
C ILE A 50 -27.18 -0.63 -6.73
N SER A 51 -28.43 -0.24 -6.47
CA SER A 51 -29.20 0.66 -7.35
C SER A 51 -28.89 2.14 -7.16
N THR A 52 -28.25 2.53 -6.04
CA THR A 52 -27.87 3.92 -5.77
C THR A 52 -26.39 4.01 -5.42
N PRO A 53 -25.48 3.76 -6.39
CA PRO A 53 -24.03 3.74 -6.15
C PRO A 53 -23.46 5.13 -5.82
N ASP A 54 -24.17 6.19 -6.21
CA ASP A 54 -23.78 7.56 -5.90
C ASP A 54 -24.28 7.96 -4.51
N VAL A 55 -23.35 8.15 -3.56
CA VAL A 55 -23.64 8.58 -2.19
C VAL A 55 -24.40 9.91 -2.13
N TYR A 56 -24.25 10.78 -3.12
CA TYR A 56 -24.96 12.05 -3.19
C TYR A 56 -26.43 11.90 -3.56
N LEU A 57 -26.82 10.74 -4.10
CA LEU A 57 -28.22 10.37 -4.37
C LEU A 57 -28.85 9.57 -3.22
N GLN A 58 -28.05 9.05 -2.29
CA GLN A 58 -28.54 8.28 -1.13
C GLN A 58 -29.23 9.19 -0.09
N THR A 59 -30.18 8.66 0.68
CA THR A 59 -30.90 9.42 1.73
C THR A 59 -31.10 8.59 3.00
N GLY A 60 -31.45 9.24 4.11
CA GLY A 60 -31.83 8.58 5.36
C GLY A 60 -30.72 7.72 5.97
N VAL A 61 -31.10 6.55 6.50
CA VAL A 61 -30.19 5.62 7.19
C VAL A 61 -29.08 5.10 6.27
N MET A 62 -29.37 4.96 4.98
CA MET A 62 -28.39 4.50 3.99
C MET A 62 -27.27 5.52 3.81
N LEU A 63 -27.63 6.79 3.59
CA LEU A 63 -26.67 7.89 3.51
C LEU A 63 -25.79 7.94 4.77
N MET A 64 -26.41 7.80 5.94
CA MET A 64 -25.69 7.77 7.21
C MET A 64 -24.69 6.61 7.27
N LYS A 65 -25.12 5.39 6.95
CA LYS A 65 -24.23 4.21 6.96
C LYS A 65 -23.07 4.37 5.98
N THR A 66 -23.33 4.84 4.77
CA THR A 66 -22.30 5.05 3.75
C THR A 66 -21.31 6.14 4.18
N ILE A 67 -21.80 7.30 4.63
CA ILE A 67 -20.95 8.40 5.10
C ILE A 67 -20.13 7.98 6.33
N THR A 68 -20.76 7.33 7.32
CA THR A 68 -20.06 6.82 8.51
C THR A 68 -19.02 5.77 8.13
N PHE A 69 -19.32 4.87 7.19
CA PHE A 69 -18.38 3.86 6.73
C PHE A 69 -17.15 4.46 6.03
N PHE A 70 -17.33 5.47 5.18
CA PHE A 70 -16.23 6.04 4.39
C PHE A 70 -15.49 7.22 5.04
N SER A 71 -16.07 7.88 6.03
CA SER A 71 -15.48 9.12 6.58
C SER A 71 -15.57 9.27 8.09
N PHE A 72 -16.26 8.37 8.78
CA PHE A 72 -16.58 8.50 10.22
C PHE A 72 -17.28 9.82 10.60
N LEU A 73 -17.81 10.56 9.62
CA LEU A 73 -18.60 11.76 9.86
C LEU A 73 -19.89 11.40 10.59
N GLU A 74 -20.03 11.96 11.80
CA GLU A 74 -21.30 11.97 12.52
C GLU A 74 -22.15 13.18 12.10
N ARG A 75 -23.45 12.93 11.95
CA ARG A 75 -24.43 13.97 11.68
C ARG A 75 -24.74 14.71 12.98
N PHE A 76 -24.66 16.04 12.96
CA PHE A 76 -25.09 16.82 14.12
C PHE A 76 -26.60 16.72 14.32
N ALA A 77 -27.07 16.90 15.56
CA ALA A 77 -28.47 16.71 15.93
C ALA A 77 -29.47 17.46 15.01
N ASP A 78 -29.12 18.68 14.59
CA ASP A 78 -29.97 19.54 13.76
C ASP A 78 -29.48 19.67 12.31
N GLU A 79 -28.51 18.84 11.89
CA GLU A 79 -27.95 18.91 10.56
C GLU A 79 -28.92 18.34 9.51
N SER A 80 -29.09 19.02 8.37
CA SER A 80 -29.84 18.48 7.22
C SER A 80 -28.99 17.49 6.41
N GLU A 81 -29.61 16.53 5.72
CA GLU A 81 -28.87 15.61 4.84
C GLU A 81 -28.08 16.32 3.74
N LYS A 82 -28.60 17.46 3.25
CA LYS A 82 -27.89 18.30 2.29
C LYS A 82 -26.60 18.88 2.89
N SER A 83 -26.66 19.37 4.13
CA SER A 83 -25.48 19.87 4.85
C SER A 83 -24.48 18.74 5.11
N LEU A 84 -24.94 17.57 5.53
CA LEU A 84 -24.09 16.41 5.74
C LEU A 84 -23.37 15.97 4.46
N LYS A 85 -24.09 15.91 3.33
CA LYS A 85 -23.50 15.63 2.01
C LYS A 85 -22.48 16.68 1.59
N ASN A 86 -22.73 17.95 1.90
CA ASN A 86 -21.79 19.03 1.61
C ASN A 86 -20.53 18.93 2.48
N ARG A 87 -20.65 18.56 3.76
CA ARG A 87 -19.50 18.27 4.63
C ARG A 87 -18.71 17.08 4.13
N PHE A 88 -19.40 16.00 3.74
CA PHE A 88 -18.80 14.83 3.14
C PHE A 88 -18.07 15.18 1.84
N ALA A 89 -18.69 15.97 0.95
CA ALA A 89 -18.04 16.46 -0.27
C ALA A 89 -16.83 17.35 0.03
N ALA A 90 -16.92 18.20 1.06
CA ALA A 90 -15.84 19.11 1.45
C ALA A 90 -14.59 18.37 1.96
N ILE A 91 -14.70 17.11 2.41
CA ILE A 91 -13.54 16.25 2.70
C ILE A 91 -12.71 16.01 1.43
N PHE A 92 -13.36 15.98 0.27
CA PHE A 92 -12.76 15.65 -1.02
C PHE A 92 -12.57 16.88 -1.94
N VAL A 93 -12.65 18.11 -1.41
CA VAL A 93 -12.41 19.35 -2.18
C VAL A 93 -11.22 20.12 -1.61
N ARG A 94 -10.22 20.43 -2.45
CA ARG A 94 -9.08 21.29 -2.13
C ARG A 94 -8.73 22.18 -3.32
N ASN A 95 -8.38 23.45 -3.10
CA ASN A 95 -7.93 24.40 -4.14
C ASN A 95 -8.78 24.41 -5.43
N HIS A 96 -10.11 24.51 -5.30
CA HIS A 96 -11.08 24.47 -6.41
C HIS A 96 -11.16 23.14 -7.17
N ASP A 97 -10.39 22.13 -6.77
CA ASP A 97 -10.45 20.79 -7.34
C ASP A 97 -11.60 19.99 -6.74
N GLN A 98 -12.44 19.43 -7.60
CA GLN A 98 -13.71 18.77 -7.22
C GLN A 98 -13.55 17.29 -6.86
N LYS A 99 -12.34 16.73 -7.02
CA LYS A 99 -12.02 15.32 -6.80
C LYS A 99 -10.65 15.17 -6.15
N TRP A 100 -10.49 15.71 -4.94
CA TRP A 100 -9.26 15.55 -4.16
C TRP A 100 -9.24 14.20 -3.43
N GLY A 101 -8.06 13.59 -3.35
CA GLY A 101 -7.85 12.29 -2.70
C GLY A 101 -7.60 11.14 -3.68
N THR A 102 -7.40 11.44 -4.97
CA THR A 102 -6.90 10.45 -5.93
C THR A 102 -5.38 10.26 -5.77
N PRO A 103 -4.82 9.14 -6.30
CA PRO A 103 -3.38 8.97 -6.36
C PRO A 103 -2.64 10.12 -7.04
N PHE A 104 -3.29 10.79 -8.00
CA PHE A 104 -2.72 11.94 -8.70
C PHE A 104 -2.59 13.17 -7.80
N ASP A 105 -3.61 13.47 -6.99
CA ASP A 105 -3.59 14.62 -6.09
C ASP A 105 -2.53 14.45 -5.00
N VAL A 106 -2.45 13.26 -4.42
CA VAL A 106 -1.42 12.91 -3.43
C VAL A 106 -0.04 13.06 -4.05
N LYS A 107 0.21 12.44 -5.21
CA LYS A 107 1.49 12.55 -5.91
C LYS A 107 1.85 14.00 -6.23
N ASN A 108 0.90 14.84 -6.64
CA ASN A 108 1.15 16.24 -6.98
C ASN A 108 1.55 17.09 -5.78
N VAL A 109 0.93 16.88 -4.62
CA VAL A 109 1.35 17.56 -3.38
C VAL A 109 2.82 17.23 -3.09
N PHE A 110 3.19 15.95 -3.10
CA PHE A 110 4.56 15.55 -2.82
C PHE A 110 5.53 16.01 -3.92
N ARG A 111 5.15 16.03 -5.20
CA ARG A 111 5.97 16.60 -6.29
C ARG A 111 6.20 18.10 -6.14
N GLN A 112 5.30 18.86 -5.52
CA GLN A 112 5.54 20.29 -5.25
C GLN A 112 6.67 20.49 -4.25
N TYR A 113 6.73 19.66 -3.20
CA TYR A 113 7.77 19.73 -2.17
C TYR A 113 9.06 19.01 -2.56
N PHE A 114 8.95 17.95 -3.37
CA PHE A 114 10.04 17.10 -3.83
C PHE A 114 10.06 17.01 -5.37
N PRO A 115 10.32 18.13 -6.08
CA PRO A 115 10.19 18.18 -7.54
C PRO A 115 11.23 17.33 -8.30
N SER A 116 12.30 16.92 -7.63
CA SER A 116 13.32 16.02 -8.17
C SER A 116 13.13 14.56 -7.74
N ALA A 117 12.10 14.26 -6.94
CA ALA A 117 11.81 12.90 -6.53
C ALA A 117 10.80 12.25 -7.49
N GLU A 118 11.00 10.97 -7.74
CA GLU A 118 9.97 10.07 -8.21
C GLU A 118 9.04 9.75 -7.04
N ILE A 119 7.75 10.04 -7.19
CA ILE A 119 6.75 9.79 -6.15
C ILE A 119 5.94 8.55 -6.52
N PHE A 120 6.10 7.51 -5.71
CA PHE A 120 5.28 6.30 -5.77
C PHE A 120 4.21 6.33 -4.66
N LEU A 121 3.07 5.75 -4.98
CA LEU A 121 1.98 5.56 -4.03
C LEU A 121 1.65 4.07 -4.00
N VAL A 122 1.78 3.47 -2.83
CA VAL A 122 1.54 2.05 -2.64
C VAL A 122 0.39 1.89 -1.66
N GLU A 123 -0.70 1.28 -2.11
CA GLU A 123 -1.89 1.03 -1.30
C GLU A 123 -1.77 -0.30 -0.55
N ASN A 124 -2.49 -0.46 0.56
CA ASN A 124 -2.52 -1.66 1.42
C ASN A 124 -1.22 -1.95 2.17
N THR A 125 -0.44 -0.91 2.44
CA THR A 125 0.78 -0.99 3.24
C THR A 125 0.49 -0.80 4.74
N ASN A 126 1.40 -1.29 5.57
CA ASN A 126 1.39 -0.99 7.01
C ASN A 126 2.71 -0.30 7.39
N LYS A 127 2.89 -0.01 8.68
CA LYS A 127 4.12 0.58 9.20
C LYS A 127 5.23 -0.47 9.22
N ILE A 128 6.36 -0.20 8.58
CA ILE A 128 7.46 -1.17 8.42
C ILE A 128 7.93 -1.71 9.79
N ASP A 129 8.23 -0.80 10.72
CA ASP A 129 8.76 -1.11 12.06
C ASP A 129 7.67 -1.04 13.16
N ASP A 130 6.46 -1.53 12.88
CA ASP A 130 5.41 -1.56 13.89
C ASP A 130 5.77 -2.57 15.00
N PRO A 131 5.64 -2.22 16.29
CA PRO A 131 5.86 -3.18 17.38
C PRO A 131 4.81 -4.30 17.39
N VAL A 132 3.68 -4.14 16.68
CA VAL A 132 2.67 -5.18 16.52
C VAL A 132 3.00 -6.01 15.27
N PRO A 133 3.32 -7.32 15.40
CA PRO A 133 3.73 -8.15 14.27
C PRO A 133 2.73 -8.18 13.11
N SER A 134 1.43 -8.14 13.40
CA SER A 134 0.36 -8.09 12.37
C SER A 134 0.30 -6.78 11.57
N LEU A 135 1.07 -5.78 11.99
CA LEU A 135 1.21 -4.47 11.33
C LEU A 135 2.63 -4.24 10.79
N ALA A 136 3.62 -5.03 11.18
CA ALA A 136 5.00 -4.90 10.73
C ALA A 136 5.22 -5.52 9.34
N ASN A 137 6.36 -5.20 8.73
CA ASN A 137 6.85 -5.97 7.59
C ASN A 137 7.29 -7.37 8.06
N LEU A 138 6.73 -8.42 7.46
CA LEU A 138 7.05 -9.80 7.82
C LEU A 138 8.31 -10.32 7.12
N LEU A 139 8.78 -9.63 6.08
CA LEU A 139 10.06 -9.95 5.44
C LEU A 139 11.21 -9.33 6.20
N LEU A 140 12.15 -10.15 6.64
CA LEU A 140 13.40 -9.72 7.24
C LEU A 140 14.33 -9.13 6.18
N ASP A 141 15.07 -8.10 6.57
CA ASP A 141 15.98 -7.33 5.70
C ASP A 141 15.39 -7.02 4.30
N GLY A 142 14.17 -6.49 4.27
CA GLY A 142 13.49 -6.17 3.01
C GLY A 142 14.15 -5.04 2.21
N ASP A 143 15.17 -4.35 2.75
CA ASP A 143 15.94 -3.30 2.07
C ASP A 143 17.36 -3.74 1.69
N ILE A 144 17.72 -5.01 1.92
CA ILE A 144 19.04 -5.57 1.62
C ILE A 144 20.17 -4.68 2.17
N GLY A 145 20.29 -4.63 3.49
CA GLY A 145 21.23 -3.73 4.17
C GLY A 145 22.71 -4.03 3.88
N GLU A 146 23.02 -5.27 3.53
CA GLU A 146 24.39 -5.79 3.39
C GLU A 146 24.63 -6.47 2.04
N ASP A 147 25.90 -6.58 1.64
CA ASP A 147 26.32 -7.24 0.38
C ASP A 147 26.19 -8.78 0.44
N THR A 148 25.95 -9.33 1.63
CA THR A 148 25.75 -10.76 1.90
C THR A 148 24.54 -10.94 2.82
N PRO A 149 23.31 -10.70 2.34
CA PRO A 149 22.12 -10.73 3.19
C PRO A 149 21.89 -12.15 3.74
N THR A 150 21.89 -12.29 5.07
CA THR A 150 21.75 -13.60 5.73
C THR A 150 20.31 -14.07 5.88
N ASP A 151 19.37 -13.13 5.86
CA ASP A 151 17.93 -13.42 5.97
C ASP A 151 17.31 -13.93 4.67
N TRP A 152 18.08 -13.90 3.58
CA TRP A 152 17.63 -14.30 2.25
C TRP A 152 18.49 -15.46 1.73
N THR A 153 17.84 -16.42 1.08
CA THR A 153 18.53 -17.47 0.34
C THR A 153 18.73 -17.02 -1.11
N LEU A 154 19.98 -16.88 -1.52
CA LEU A 154 20.37 -16.46 -2.86
C LEU A 154 20.99 -17.65 -3.60
N VAL A 155 20.52 -17.92 -4.81
CA VAL A 155 21.10 -18.87 -5.76
C VAL A 155 21.28 -18.14 -7.08
N ASN A 156 22.47 -18.15 -7.68
CA ASN A 156 22.77 -17.53 -8.98
C ASN A 156 22.24 -16.07 -9.13
N CYS A 157 22.21 -15.33 -8.03
CA CYS A 157 21.92 -13.90 -7.93
C CYS A 157 22.76 -13.33 -6.78
N THR A 158 22.93 -12.01 -6.74
CA THR A 158 23.83 -11.35 -5.79
C THR A 158 23.24 -10.04 -5.30
N ALA A 159 23.48 -9.69 -4.04
CA ALA A 159 23.28 -8.31 -3.60
C ALA A 159 24.29 -7.39 -4.30
N SER A 160 23.84 -6.23 -4.74
CA SER A 160 24.63 -5.30 -5.55
C SER A 160 24.16 -3.86 -5.34
N ALA A 161 25.13 -2.95 -5.18
CA ALA A 161 24.87 -1.51 -5.09
C ALA A 161 24.29 -0.92 -6.39
N ASP A 162 24.47 -1.59 -7.53
CA ASP A 162 23.87 -1.19 -8.81
C ASP A 162 22.37 -1.55 -8.89
N ALA A 163 21.95 -2.55 -8.10
CA ALA A 163 20.58 -3.04 -8.05
C ALA A 163 19.75 -2.35 -6.95
N ARG A 164 20.32 -1.39 -6.22
CA ARG A 164 19.63 -0.70 -5.13
C ARG A 164 18.54 0.24 -5.64
N PHE A 165 17.39 0.15 -5.02
CA PHE A 165 16.32 1.15 -5.02
C PHE A 165 16.28 1.88 -3.66
N SER A 166 16.60 1.15 -2.59
CA SER A 166 16.62 1.60 -1.21
C SER A 166 18.01 1.37 -0.60
N LYS A 167 18.37 2.18 0.40
CA LYS A 167 19.59 2.03 1.22
C LYS A 167 20.86 1.66 0.41
N SER A 168 21.49 0.54 0.75
CA SER A 168 22.87 0.19 0.39
C SER A 168 22.94 -0.73 -0.82
N TYR A 169 22.11 -1.77 -0.87
CA TYR A 169 22.13 -2.80 -1.90
C TYR A 169 20.70 -3.13 -2.37
N GLY A 170 20.61 -3.76 -3.54
CA GLY A 170 19.42 -4.51 -3.94
C GLY A 170 19.86 -5.82 -4.58
N ILE A 171 18.92 -6.64 -5.05
CA ILE A 171 19.24 -7.94 -5.63
C ILE A 171 19.35 -7.85 -7.14
N LYS A 172 20.51 -8.28 -7.65
CA LYS A 172 20.80 -8.41 -9.08
C LYS A 172 20.62 -9.85 -9.54
N PHE A 173 19.70 -10.04 -10.48
CA PHE A 173 19.49 -11.29 -11.19
C PHE A 173 20.07 -11.17 -12.60
N ASN A 174 21.13 -11.91 -12.90
CA ASN A 174 21.83 -11.85 -14.19
C ASN A 174 22.28 -13.22 -14.71
N GLN A 175 21.82 -14.30 -14.09
CA GLN A 175 22.20 -15.67 -14.44
C GLN A 175 20.98 -16.59 -14.45
N ALA A 176 20.98 -17.53 -15.39
CA ALA A 176 19.93 -18.54 -15.50
C ALA A 176 19.83 -19.37 -14.21
N GLY A 177 18.60 -19.64 -13.77
CA GLY A 177 18.34 -20.28 -12.48
C GLY A 177 18.60 -19.39 -11.27
N GLY A 178 18.76 -18.07 -11.47
CA GLY A 178 18.81 -17.09 -10.39
C GLY A 178 17.54 -17.11 -9.55
N THR A 179 17.65 -17.33 -8.24
CA THR A 179 16.52 -17.28 -7.32
C THR A 179 16.88 -16.58 -6.02
N LEU A 180 15.98 -15.74 -5.54
CA LEU A 180 15.98 -15.15 -4.21
C LEU A 180 14.75 -15.67 -3.46
N SER A 181 14.92 -16.12 -2.22
CA SER A 181 13.78 -16.58 -1.43
C SER A 181 13.93 -16.35 0.07
N GLN A 182 12.79 -16.20 0.74
CA GLN A 182 12.68 -16.19 2.19
C GLN A 182 11.42 -16.95 2.60
N THR A 183 11.53 -17.75 3.67
CA THR A 183 10.39 -18.39 4.32
C THR A 183 9.94 -17.50 5.48
N VAL A 184 8.63 -17.28 5.57
CA VAL A 184 8.02 -16.41 6.57
C VAL A 184 6.94 -17.19 7.30
N GLU A 185 7.02 -17.21 8.62
CA GLU A 185 5.95 -17.73 9.47
C GLU A 185 4.75 -16.77 9.43
N LEU A 186 3.56 -17.31 9.22
CA LEU A 186 2.34 -16.55 9.11
C LEU A 186 1.39 -16.91 10.25
N THR A 187 0.73 -15.89 10.79
CA THR A 187 -0.34 -16.10 11.77
C THR A 187 -1.67 -15.69 11.15
N ALA A 188 -2.61 -16.63 11.13
CA ALA A 188 -3.98 -16.34 10.74
C ALA A 188 -4.61 -15.31 11.72
N ARG A 189 -5.52 -14.49 11.21
CA ARG A 189 -6.37 -13.66 12.06
C ARG A 189 -7.29 -14.53 12.87
N GLU A 190 -7.49 -14.11 14.10
CA GLU A 190 -8.53 -14.66 14.95
C GLU A 190 -9.70 -13.66 15.04
N ASP A 191 -10.93 -14.16 15.07
CA ASP A 191 -12.10 -13.35 15.43
C ASP A 191 -12.15 -13.07 16.94
N GLU A 192 -13.16 -12.34 17.42
CA GLU A 192 -13.34 -12.03 18.84
C GLU A 192 -13.52 -13.30 19.72
N GLU A 193 -13.85 -14.44 19.11
CA GLU A 193 -14.03 -15.74 19.75
C GLU A 193 -12.83 -16.69 19.54
N HIS A 194 -11.72 -16.19 18.99
CA HIS A 194 -10.49 -16.94 18.68
C HIS A 194 -10.65 -18.00 17.58
N ASN A 195 -11.60 -17.83 16.65
CA ASN A 195 -11.68 -18.68 15.47
C ASN A 195 -10.76 -18.14 14.37
N PRO A 196 -9.95 -19.00 13.73
CA PRO A 196 -9.08 -18.56 12.66
C PRO A 196 -9.88 -18.22 11.41
N LEU A 197 -9.63 -17.02 10.87
CA LEU A 197 -10.24 -16.50 9.65
C LEU A 197 -9.24 -16.56 8.48
N PRO A 198 -9.72 -16.79 7.24
CA PRO A 198 -8.90 -16.62 6.05
C PRO A 198 -8.24 -15.25 6.06
N THR A 199 -6.91 -15.25 5.95
CA THR A 199 -6.12 -14.05 6.11
C THR A 199 -5.45 -13.71 4.80
N SER A 200 -5.71 -12.51 4.30
CA SER A 200 -5.06 -12.01 3.09
C SER A 200 -3.74 -11.32 3.44
N PHE A 201 -2.75 -11.51 2.58
CA PHE A 201 -1.45 -10.86 2.65
C PHE A 201 -1.20 -10.05 1.37
N PHE A 202 -0.43 -8.99 1.52
CA PHE A 202 -0.03 -8.08 0.46
C PHE A 202 1.49 -8.11 0.35
N LEU A 203 1.99 -8.63 -0.76
CA LEU A 203 3.42 -8.60 -1.10
C LEU A 203 3.66 -7.43 -2.05
N HIS A 204 4.68 -6.64 -1.75
CA HIS A 204 5.09 -5.47 -2.51
C HIS A 204 6.62 -5.43 -2.65
N PHE A 205 7.11 -5.01 -3.81
CA PHE A 205 8.53 -4.83 -4.07
C PHE A 205 8.74 -3.88 -5.26
N PHE A 206 9.92 -3.30 -5.37
CA PHE A 206 10.33 -2.54 -6.56
C PHE A 206 11.09 -3.45 -7.51
N LEU A 207 10.84 -3.25 -8.81
CA LEU A 207 11.43 -4.04 -9.87
C LEU A 207 11.95 -3.12 -10.98
N LYS A 208 13.10 -3.48 -11.55
CA LYS A 208 13.60 -2.96 -12.82
C LYS A 208 14.07 -4.16 -13.67
N GLY A 209 13.23 -4.61 -14.59
CA GLY A 209 13.48 -5.82 -15.39
C GLY A 209 12.26 -6.73 -15.48
N THR A 210 12.49 -8.05 -15.53
CA THR A 210 11.45 -9.08 -15.58
C THR A 210 11.76 -10.21 -14.59
N ILE A 211 10.79 -10.57 -13.77
CA ILE A 211 10.94 -11.62 -12.75
C ILE A 211 9.68 -12.47 -12.63
N ASN A 212 9.84 -13.74 -12.29
CA ASN A 212 8.73 -14.60 -11.89
C ASN A 212 8.65 -14.64 -10.38
N VAL A 213 7.46 -14.43 -9.84
CA VAL A 213 7.18 -14.55 -8.41
C VAL A 213 6.33 -15.76 -8.16
N GLN A 214 6.73 -16.56 -7.17
CA GLN A 214 6.05 -17.77 -6.76
C GLN A 214 5.90 -17.77 -5.24
N ILE A 215 4.77 -18.27 -4.76
CA ILE A 215 4.51 -18.44 -3.34
C ILE A 215 4.14 -19.89 -3.11
N LYS A 216 4.83 -20.51 -2.16
CA LYS A 216 4.67 -21.92 -1.82
C LYS A 216 4.36 -22.05 -0.33
N ASN A 217 3.36 -22.84 0.04
CA ASN A 217 3.03 -23.09 1.44
C ASN A 217 3.82 -24.29 2.01
N SER A 218 3.72 -24.50 3.32
CA SER A 218 4.30 -25.63 4.03
C SER A 218 3.82 -27.01 3.55
N SER A 219 2.69 -27.09 2.84
CA SER A 219 2.12 -28.32 2.26
C SER A 219 2.64 -28.63 0.85
N ASP A 220 3.67 -27.91 0.38
CA ASP A 220 4.23 -28.05 -0.97
C ASP A 220 3.31 -27.59 -2.11
N GLU A 221 2.27 -26.82 -1.79
CA GLU A 221 1.33 -26.26 -2.75
C GLU A 221 1.71 -24.83 -3.12
N TYR A 222 1.34 -24.42 -4.32
CA TYR A 222 1.65 -23.13 -4.92
C TYR A 222 0.38 -22.28 -5.01
N TRP A 223 0.53 -21.00 -4.72
CA TRP A 223 -0.57 -20.06 -4.86
C TRP A 223 -0.86 -19.79 -6.34
N ASP A 224 -2.04 -20.15 -6.80
CA ASP A 224 -2.51 -19.83 -8.14
C ASP A 224 -3.07 -18.40 -8.17
N PHE A 225 -2.44 -17.53 -8.95
CA PHE A 225 -2.79 -16.11 -9.00
C PHE A 225 -4.07 -15.83 -9.81
N GLU A 226 -4.50 -16.74 -10.68
CA GLU A 226 -5.69 -16.59 -11.53
C GLU A 226 -6.93 -17.10 -10.80
N ASP A 227 -6.88 -18.33 -10.32
CA ASP A 227 -7.98 -19.02 -9.62
C ASP A 227 -8.06 -18.66 -8.14
N LYS A 228 -6.98 -18.08 -7.57
CA LYS A 228 -6.88 -17.63 -6.17
C LYS A 228 -7.07 -18.77 -5.17
N GLU A 229 -6.38 -19.88 -5.44
CA GLU A 229 -6.38 -21.08 -4.62
C GLU A 229 -4.99 -21.73 -4.57
N TRP A 230 -4.78 -22.62 -3.60
CA TRP A 230 -3.56 -23.41 -3.49
C TRP A 230 -3.64 -24.64 -4.39
N LYS A 231 -2.57 -24.92 -5.16
CA LYS A 231 -2.49 -26.05 -6.09
C LYS A 231 -1.20 -26.84 -5.91
N GLY A 232 -1.26 -28.16 -6.05
CA GLY A 232 -0.07 -29.02 -6.02
C GLY A 232 0.84 -28.90 -7.26
N SER A 233 0.42 -28.17 -8.30
CA SER A 233 1.24 -27.89 -9.48
C SER A 233 1.91 -26.52 -9.36
N GLU A 234 3.12 -26.41 -9.89
CA GLU A 234 3.87 -25.16 -9.88
C GLU A 234 3.11 -24.04 -10.59
N THR A 235 2.96 -22.91 -9.91
CA THR A 235 2.39 -21.66 -10.45
C THR A 235 3.34 -20.49 -10.18
N ASP A 236 3.34 -19.54 -11.09
CA ASP A 236 4.14 -18.32 -11.01
C ASP A 236 3.41 -17.14 -11.66
N ASN A 237 3.72 -15.93 -11.21
CA ASN A 237 3.26 -14.69 -11.81
C ASN A 237 4.44 -13.91 -12.38
N ILE A 238 4.37 -13.54 -13.64
CA ILE A 238 5.43 -12.82 -14.35
C ILE A 238 5.20 -11.32 -14.20
N PHE A 239 6.17 -10.62 -13.63
CA PHE A 239 6.18 -9.17 -13.57
C PHE A 239 7.27 -8.62 -14.49
N THR A 240 6.93 -7.55 -15.23
CA THR A 240 7.89 -6.84 -16.10
C THR A 240 7.71 -5.34 -15.97
N THR A 241 8.80 -4.57 -16.01
CA THR A 241 8.77 -3.09 -16.06
C THR A 241 9.21 -2.53 -17.41
N ALA A 242 9.10 -3.37 -18.46
CA ALA A 242 9.45 -2.98 -19.82
C ALA A 242 8.61 -1.79 -20.31
N VAL A 243 9.28 -0.68 -20.63
CA VAL A 243 8.72 0.42 -21.39
C VAL A 243 8.78 0.03 -22.87
N LYS A 244 7.64 0.06 -23.56
CA LYS A 244 7.54 -0.37 -24.96
C LYS A 244 7.21 0.78 -25.90
N ASP A 245 7.69 0.69 -27.13
CA ASP A 245 7.26 1.58 -28.20
C ASP A 245 5.84 1.24 -28.69
N GLY A 246 5.31 2.04 -29.62
CA GLY A 246 3.99 1.80 -30.23
C GLY A 246 3.86 0.50 -31.04
N ASN A 247 4.97 -0.19 -31.29
CA ASN A 247 5.04 -1.48 -31.97
C ASN A 247 5.24 -2.66 -31.00
N GLY A 248 5.36 -2.40 -29.70
CA GLY A 248 5.59 -3.41 -28.67
C GLY A 248 7.05 -3.80 -28.44
N ASN A 249 8.01 -3.13 -29.08
CA ASN A 249 9.44 -3.36 -28.81
C ASN A 249 9.84 -2.74 -27.48
N ILE A 250 10.67 -3.44 -26.71
CA ILE A 250 11.17 -2.95 -25.42
C ILE A 250 12.22 -1.85 -25.68
N LEU A 251 12.00 -0.67 -25.10
CA LEU A 251 12.89 0.49 -25.16
C LEU A 251 13.83 0.54 -23.95
N SER A 252 13.28 0.31 -22.76
CA SER A 252 13.98 0.38 -21.49
C SER A 252 13.24 -0.41 -20.41
N TYR A 253 13.91 -0.59 -19.27
CA TYR A 253 13.29 -1.01 -18.03
C TYR A 253 13.47 0.12 -17.02
N GLU A 254 12.37 0.53 -16.39
CA GLU A 254 12.36 1.56 -15.35
C GLU A 254 11.99 0.93 -14.01
N TRP A 255 12.36 1.59 -12.91
CA TRP A 255 11.91 1.19 -11.59
C TRP A 255 10.41 1.40 -11.48
N ASP A 256 9.67 0.35 -11.15
CA ASP A 256 8.24 0.43 -10.89
C ASP A 256 7.88 -0.48 -9.73
N ASN A 257 6.80 -0.14 -9.05
CA ASN A 257 6.34 -0.90 -7.91
C ASN A 257 5.44 -2.06 -8.38
N ARG A 258 5.71 -3.25 -7.87
CA ARG A 258 4.96 -4.48 -8.15
C ARG A 258 4.34 -5.00 -6.87
N ASN A 259 3.16 -5.58 -7.01
CA ASN A 259 2.42 -6.10 -5.88
C ASN A 259 1.50 -7.25 -6.27
N LEU A 260 1.13 -8.04 -5.28
CA LEU A 260 0.17 -9.12 -5.40
C LEU A 260 -0.50 -9.39 -4.04
N PHE A 261 -1.57 -10.19 -4.11
CA PHE A 261 -2.26 -10.70 -2.93
C PHE A 261 -2.30 -12.22 -2.97
N PHE A 262 -2.24 -12.81 -1.78
CA PHE A 262 -2.57 -14.21 -1.56
C PHE A 262 -3.35 -14.37 -0.25
N THR A 263 -3.99 -15.52 -0.08
CA THR A 263 -4.74 -15.83 1.15
C THR A 263 -4.27 -17.13 1.75
N ILE A 264 -4.19 -17.15 3.07
CA ILE A 264 -3.95 -18.37 3.83
C ILE A 264 -5.19 -18.78 4.61
N ASP A 265 -5.27 -20.06 4.91
CA ASP A 265 -6.20 -20.61 5.89
C ASP A 265 -5.49 -20.89 7.22
N SER A 266 -6.20 -21.51 8.16
CA SER A 266 -5.66 -21.87 9.48
C SER A 266 -4.63 -22.99 9.44
N ALA A 267 -4.49 -23.72 8.33
CA ALA A 267 -3.59 -24.86 8.20
C ALA A 267 -2.22 -24.44 7.62
N THR A 268 -2.13 -23.24 7.05
CA THR A 268 -0.89 -22.69 6.49
C THR A 268 -0.11 -21.96 7.58
N GLU A 269 0.94 -22.61 8.10
CA GLU A 269 1.81 -22.06 9.15
C GLU A 269 2.90 -21.13 8.60
N ASP A 270 3.40 -21.42 7.40
CA ASP A 270 4.43 -20.64 6.75
C ASP A 270 4.23 -20.60 5.22
N VAL A 271 4.91 -19.65 4.59
CA VAL A 271 5.08 -19.60 3.14
C VAL A 271 6.52 -19.27 2.78
N THR A 272 7.02 -19.87 1.71
CA THR A 272 8.23 -19.43 1.03
C THR A 272 7.88 -18.60 -0.19
N ILE A 273 8.43 -17.38 -0.26
CA ILE A 273 8.30 -16.49 -1.41
C ILE A 273 9.57 -16.62 -2.25
N TYR A 274 9.39 -16.90 -3.54
CA TYR A 274 10.47 -17.02 -4.51
C TYR A 274 10.38 -15.91 -5.56
N PHE A 275 11.51 -15.29 -5.82
CA PHE A 275 11.74 -14.40 -6.94
C PHE A 275 12.73 -15.08 -7.89
N LYS A 276 12.33 -15.35 -9.12
CA LYS A 276 13.09 -16.18 -10.07
C LYS A 276 13.44 -15.38 -11.33
N TYR A 277 14.72 -15.43 -11.70
CA TYR A 277 15.24 -14.90 -12.95
C TYR A 277 14.53 -15.53 -14.14
N VAL A 278 14.21 -14.71 -15.14
CA VAL A 278 13.61 -15.16 -16.40
C VAL A 278 14.69 -15.19 -17.49
N ASP A 279 14.99 -14.05 -18.08
CA ASP A 279 15.84 -13.99 -19.28
C ASP A 279 16.62 -12.67 -19.45
N VAL A 280 16.31 -11.64 -18.66
CA VAL A 280 16.97 -10.33 -18.73
C VAL A 280 17.57 -9.95 -17.39
N GLU A 281 18.69 -9.22 -17.43
CA GLU A 281 19.27 -8.63 -16.22
C GLU A 281 18.20 -7.80 -15.51
N THR A 282 17.95 -8.14 -14.26
CA THR A 282 16.82 -7.63 -13.48
C THR A 282 17.29 -7.24 -12.09
N TYR A 283 16.82 -6.10 -11.61
CA TYR A 283 17.08 -5.61 -10.27
C TYR A 283 15.77 -5.62 -9.48
N ALA A 284 15.80 -6.10 -8.23
CA ALA A 284 14.66 -6.04 -7.33
C ALA A 284 15.13 -5.66 -5.93
N ASP A 285 14.31 -4.87 -5.25
CA ASP A 285 14.62 -4.31 -3.94
C ASP A 285 13.33 -3.84 -3.23
N TYR A 286 13.44 -3.38 -1.98
CA TYR A 286 12.34 -2.84 -1.16
C TYR A 286 11.18 -3.84 -1.00
N PHE A 287 11.51 -5.06 -0.59
CA PHE A 287 10.55 -6.14 -0.38
C PHE A 287 9.74 -5.95 0.89
N ARG A 288 8.42 -6.02 0.79
CA ARG A 288 7.47 -5.83 1.89
C ARG A 288 6.38 -6.88 1.83
N LEU A 289 6.14 -7.57 2.93
CA LEU A 289 5.01 -8.46 3.12
C LEU A 289 4.20 -7.99 4.31
N PHE A 290 2.95 -7.60 4.05
CA PHE A 290 2.05 -7.11 5.08
C PHE A 290 0.81 -7.99 5.18
N GLN A 291 0.35 -8.21 6.40
CA GLN A 291 -0.99 -8.72 6.61
C GLN A 291 -2.02 -7.64 6.24
N LYS A 292 -2.99 -7.98 5.39
CA LYS A 292 -3.99 -7.02 4.90
C LYS A 292 -4.93 -6.58 6.01
N GLN A 293 -5.00 -5.28 6.23
CA GLN A 293 -5.86 -4.69 7.24
C GLN A 293 -7.29 -4.49 6.75
N LEU A 294 -8.25 -4.38 7.69
CA LEU A 294 -9.66 -4.11 7.37
C LEU A 294 -9.90 -2.66 6.97
N TYR A 295 -8.93 -1.78 7.23
CA TYR A 295 -8.96 -0.38 6.83
C TYR A 295 -8.08 -0.16 5.60
N SER A 296 -8.43 0.85 4.80
CA SER A 296 -7.57 1.33 3.72
C SER A 296 -6.35 2.04 4.29
N SER A 297 -5.20 1.76 3.70
CA SER A 297 -3.92 2.38 4.04
C SER A 297 -3.09 2.58 2.79
N PHE A 298 -2.13 3.51 2.86
CA PHE A 298 -1.15 3.71 1.80
C PHE A 298 0.17 4.26 2.35
N THR A 299 1.24 4.00 1.61
CA THR A 299 2.56 4.58 1.82
C THR A 299 2.88 5.47 0.63
N VAL A 300 3.35 6.68 0.92
CA VAL A 300 3.99 7.54 -0.09
C VAL A 300 5.48 7.27 -0.03
N ILE A 301 6.08 6.96 -1.18
CA ILE A 301 7.51 6.73 -1.32
C ILE A 301 8.07 7.83 -2.21
N ALA A 302 8.95 8.65 -1.66
CA ALA A 302 9.71 9.64 -2.41
C ALA A 302 11.10 9.07 -2.69
N HIS A 303 11.35 8.70 -3.95
CA HIS A 303 12.61 8.14 -4.43
C HIS A 303 13.42 9.23 -5.15
N PHE A 304 14.68 9.43 -4.79
CA PHE A 304 15.54 10.43 -5.39
C PHE A 304 16.61 9.76 -6.24
N ASP A 305 16.55 9.96 -7.57
CA ASP A 305 17.59 9.48 -8.48
C ASP A 305 18.76 10.49 -8.55
N GLY A 306 19.99 9.98 -8.42
CA GLY A 306 21.22 10.78 -8.46
C GLY A 306 21.71 11.38 -7.13
N ASN A 307 23.01 11.70 -7.10
CA ASN A 307 23.58 12.54 -6.05
C ASN A 307 22.88 13.90 -6.13
N THR A 308 22.18 14.26 -5.08
CA THR A 308 21.58 15.58 -4.83
C THR A 308 20.32 15.91 -5.64
N ALA A 309 19.19 15.86 -4.95
CA ALA A 309 18.16 16.89 -5.07
C ALA A 309 18.70 18.27 -4.60
N SER A 310 19.85 18.72 -5.09
CA SER A 310 20.38 20.06 -4.76
C SER A 310 19.77 21.06 -5.72
N LYS A 311 18.57 21.51 -5.41
CA LYS A 311 18.28 22.93 -5.64
C LYS A 311 18.45 23.65 -4.32
N ALA A 312 19.71 23.89 -3.96
CA ALA A 312 20.00 24.96 -3.03
C ALA A 312 19.54 26.27 -3.69
N PHE A 313 18.86 27.13 -2.92
CA PHE A 313 18.55 28.48 -3.39
C PHE A 313 19.86 29.26 -3.36
N GLY A 314 20.57 29.29 -4.49
CA GLY A 314 21.80 30.07 -4.64
C GLY A 314 21.48 31.56 -4.51
N LEU A 315 21.59 32.11 -3.30
CA LEU A 315 21.48 33.55 -3.03
C LEU A 315 22.82 34.28 -3.26
N ALA A 316 23.89 33.54 -3.55
CA ALA A 316 25.15 34.13 -3.97
C ALA A 316 25.06 34.55 -5.44
N ALA A 317 25.61 35.73 -5.77
CA ALA A 317 25.83 36.09 -7.16
C ALA A 317 26.78 35.06 -7.80
N GLY A 318 26.52 34.68 -9.05
CA GLY A 318 27.35 33.71 -9.77
C GLY A 318 28.81 34.17 -9.91
N ASP A 319 29.69 33.27 -10.33
CA ASP A 319 31.15 33.47 -10.43
C ASP A 319 31.58 34.64 -11.36
N ASP A 320 30.63 35.22 -12.10
CA ASP A 320 30.79 36.40 -12.95
C ASP A 320 30.58 37.74 -12.21
N ASP A 321 30.36 37.75 -10.88
CA ASP A 321 30.31 39.01 -10.11
C ASP A 321 31.72 39.63 -10.04
N PRO A 322 31.93 40.85 -10.60
CA PRO A 322 33.24 41.50 -10.63
C PRO A 322 33.79 41.88 -9.24
N ASN A 323 33.01 41.71 -8.16
CA ASN A 323 33.41 42.03 -6.78
C ASN A 323 33.88 40.82 -5.95
N ILE A 324 34.08 39.63 -6.55
CA ILE A 324 34.63 38.47 -5.84
C ILE A 324 36.04 38.80 -5.31
N ALA A 325 36.15 38.88 -4.00
CA ALA A 325 37.39 39.23 -3.29
C ALA A 325 38.48 38.18 -3.51
N THR A 326 39.59 38.55 -4.15
CA THR A 326 40.86 37.87 -3.88
C THR A 326 41.29 38.20 -2.44
N ALA A 327 42.09 37.32 -1.82
CA ALA A 327 42.39 37.37 -0.40
C ALA A 327 43.07 38.65 0.12
N GLU A 328 43.39 39.61 -0.76
CA GLU A 328 44.27 40.76 -0.52
C GLU A 328 43.58 42.13 -0.70
N ALA A 329 42.26 42.19 -0.96
CA ALA A 329 41.56 43.47 -1.18
C ALA A 329 41.26 44.25 0.13
N THR A 330 41.43 45.58 0.10
CA THR A 330 41.15 46.50 1.22
C THR A 330 40.23 47.64 0.77
N PRO A 331 39.05 47.89 1.40
CA PRO A 331 38.49 47.15 2.55
C PRO A 331 38.06 45.73 2.17
N PRO A 332 37.99 44.80 3.14
CA PRO A 332 37.65 43.41 2.87
C PRO A 332 36.27 43.31 2.21
N GLN A 333 36.26 42.82 0.98
CA GLN A 333 35.06 42.54 0.21
C GLN A 333 34.44 41.19 0.68
N PRO A 334 33.12 41.00 0.57
CA PRO A 334 32.45 39.80 1.04
C PRO A 334 32.96 38.55 0.32
N ARG A 335 33.48 37.57 1.07
CA ARG A 335 33.85 36.25 0.52
C ARG A 335 32.61 35.38 0.47
N TYR A 336 31.99 35.26 -0.70
CA TYR A 336 30.78 34.45 -0.91
C TYR A 336 30.95 32.97 -0.53
N SER A 337 32.17 32.43 -0.55
CA SER A 337 32.50 31.10 -0.02
C SER A 337 32.11 30.92 1.47
N ASN A 338 32.11 32.01 2.25
CA ASN A 338 31.72 31.99 3.66
C ASN A 338 30.19 32.10 3.84
N TYR A 339 29.47 32.56 2.82
CA TYR A 339 28.00 32.62 2.80
C TYR A 339 27.36 31.27 2.39
N GLY A 340 28.15 30.33 1.89
CA GLY A 340 27.77 28.91 1.73
C GLY A 340 27.43 28.18 3.04
N TYR A 341 27.45 28.88 4.18
CA TYR A 341 26.89 28.36 5.43
C TYR A 341 25.38 28.11 5.33
N TYR A 342 24.66 28.86 4.50
CA TYR A 342 23.24 28.59 4.19
C TYR A 342 23.07 27.47 3.16
N ASP A 343 24.04 27.21 2.29
CA ASP A 343 24.06 26.01 1.42
C ASP A 343 24.23 24.72 2.24
N LYS A 344 24.83 24.83 3.43
CA LYS A 344 24.98 23.73 4.40
C LYS A 344 23.89 23.71 5.48
N SER A 345 22.95 24.66 5.45
CA SER A 345 21.83 24.72 6.38
C SER A 345 20.67 23.94 5.80
N PHE A 346 20.81 22.62 5.91
CA PHE A 346 19.86 21.59 5.55
C PHE A 346 18.40 21.95 5.90
N LEU A 347 17.49 21.81 4.92
CA LEU A 347 16.08 21.50 5.20
C LEU A 347 15.90 20.05 5.69
N SER A 348 16.98 19.26 5.74
CA SER A 348 17.10 18.01 6.49
C SER A 348 17.90 18.15 7.79
N GLY A 349 18.10 19.36 8.30
CA GLY A 349 18.84 19.66 9.55
C GLY A 349 18.07 19.29 10.81
N VAL A 350 17.24 18.27 10.69
CA VAL A 350 16.31 17.81 11.68
C VAL A 350 16.66 16.35 11.89
N PRO A 351 17.11 15.94 13.10
CA PRO A 351 17.43 14.55 13.39
C PRO A 351 16.29 13.65 12.88
N ILE A 352 16.62 12.47 12.34
CA ILE A 352 15.68 11.53 11.69
C ILE A 352 14.35 11.37 12.44
N GLY A 353 14.35 11.52 13.77
CA GLY A 353 13.13 11.57 14.60
C GLY A 353 12.20 12.77 14.37
N PHE A 354 12.70 14.00 14.28
CA PHE A 354 11.87 15.20 14.17
C PHE A 354 11.37 15.48 12.74
N ALA A 355 12.09 15.03 11.71
CA ALA A 355 11.62 15.13 10.33
C ALA A 355 10.38 14.23 10.16
N LYS A 356 10.48 13.00 10.68
CA LYS A 356 9.36 12.06 10.75
C LYS A 356 8.15 12.68 11.45
N ASP A 357 8.31 13.34 12.59
CA ASP A 357 7.19 13.99 13.29
C ASP A 357 6.50 15.09 12.44
N ILE A 358 7.27 16.00 11.82
CA ILE A 358 6.71 17.07 10.95
C ILE A 358 6.02 16.48 9.72
N TYR A 359 6.56 15.41 9.15
CA TYR A 359 5.99 14.79 7.96
C TYR A 359 4.84 13.82 8.27
N GLU A 360 4.84 13.17 9.44
CA GLU A 360 3.71 12.42 9.98
C GLU A 360 2.54 13.37 10.30
N ASP A 361 2.81 14.56 10.86
CA ASP A 361 1.81 15.62 11.01
C ASP A 361 1.23 16.03 9.64
N LEU A 362 2.08 16.18 8.62
CA LEU A 362 1.66 16.51 7.25
C LEU A 362 0.79 15.41 6.63
N LEU A 363 1.14 14.15 6.85
CA LEU A 363 0.30 13.00 6.48
C LEU A 363 -1.01 12.97 7.28
N GLU A 364 -1.00 13.41 8.53
CA GLU A 364 -2.21 13.52 9.34
C GLU A 364 -3.17 14.58 8.79
N TYR A 365 -2.65 15.65 8.19
CA TYR A 365 -3.44 16.64 7.44
C TYR A 365 -3.92 16.15 6.07
N LEU A 366 -3.22 15.20 5.45
CA LEU A 366 -3.52 14.67 4.10
C LEU A 366 -4.42 13.44 4.12
N ARG A 367 -4.40 12.65 5.20
CA ARG A 367 -5.21 11.43 5.29
C ARG A 367 -6.68 11.76 5.48
N ALA A 368 -7.55 11.02 4.80
CA ALA A 368 -8.97 11.01 5.16
C ALA A 368 -9.12 10.46 6.59
N GLN A 369 -10.11 10.97 7.34
CA GLN A 369 -10.37 10.51 8.69
C GLN A 369 -10.61 8.98 8.70
N GLY A 370 -9.79 8.24 9.45
CA GLY A 370 -9.85 6.77 9.53
C GLY A 370 -8.95 6.00 8.54
N VAL A 371 -8.30 6.67 7.59
CA VAL A 371 -7.27 6.07 6.73
C VAL A 371 -5.92 6.24 7.41
N ARG A 372 -5.17 5.15 7.60
CA ARG A 372 -3.80 5.25 8.09
C ARG A 372 -2.87 5.55 6.90
N ALA A 373 -2.11 6.62 7.01
CA ALA A 373 -1.12 7.01 6.02
C ALA A 373 0.26 6.94 6.65
N TYR A 374 1.22 6.42 5.90
CA TYR A 374 2.61 6.23 6.33
C TYR A 374 3.56 6.92 5.34
N LEU A 375 4.62 7.54 5.85
CA LEU A 375 5.66 8.14 5.02
C LEU A 375 6.94 7.41 5.32
N ASP A 376 7.50 6.81 4.28
CA ASP A 376 8.84 6.27 4.31
C ASP A 376 9.73 7.16 3.43
N ILE A 377 10.66 7.87 4.07
CA ILE A 377 11.67 8.65 3.38
C ILE A 377 12.85 7.73 3.14
N ILE A 378 13.07 7.37 1.88
CA ILE A 378 14.19 6.54 1.47
C ILE A 378 15.31 7.47 1.00
N VAL A 379 16.41 7.47 1.74
CA VAL A 379 17.63 8.18 1.37
C VAL A 379 18.66 7.12 0.95
N LYS A 380 19.29 7.35 -0.19
CA LYS A 380 20.42 6.56 -0.65
C LYS A 380 21.64 6.94 0.20
N ASP A 381 22.15 6.01 1.00
CA ASP A 381 23.28 6.28 1.89
C ASP A 381 24.55 6.64 1.09
N PHE A 382 25.33 7.55 1.67
CA PHE A 382 26.60 8.02 1.16
C PHE A 382 27.71 7.18 1.81
N GLU A 383 28.58 6.55 1.02
CA GLU A 383 29.90 6.16 1.52
C GLU A 383 30.75 7.44 1.58
N GLU A 384 31.28 7.77 2.76
CA GLU A 384 32.25 8.88 2.95
C GLU A 384 33.57 8.65 2.21
#